data_AF-A0AAU2C3G1-F1
#
_entry.id   AF-A0AAU2C3G1-F1
#
_cell.length_a   1.000
_cell.length_b   1.000
_cell.length_c   1.000
_cell.angle_alpha   90.00
_cell.angle_beta   90.00
_cell.angle_gamma   90.00
#
_symmetry.space_group_name_H-M   'P 1'
#
loop_
_entity.id
_entity.type
_entity.pdbx_description
1 polymer ?
#
loop_
_entity_poly.entity_id
_entity_poly.type
_entity_poly.pdbx_seq_one_letter_code
_entity_poly.pdbx_strand_id
1 'polypeptide(L)'
;MTPTFASALLRAALAAAERGWPVFPLRPGDKRPAGHPERNCPATGRCADGHRTPEQRATLNPEHISQCWQAAPYNVGIATGPAGLVVVDLDIPKDDNDTAPPEWAGMADGLDVFATLCERAGEPLPTETYTVRTRRGGQHLYFTAPAEKRLRSTADVLGWKVDTRAWGGYVVAAGSVVGGAPYEIIHDAPTAPLPAWLGDLLTPKPAPAPMPLAELSARMRNATSYTTAALRGELEKVLSARQGGRNRAVYFAAYALARMIRNGDLTEAAVTGELMSAGQSIGLPTGECRTAIRSGLVRGGALEASAA
;
A
#
# COMPACT_ATOMS: atom_id res chain seq x y z
N MET A 1 24.37 -15.58 -32.13
CA MET A 1 22.89 -15.44 -32.07
C MET A 1 22.56 -14.65 -30.80
N THR A 2 22.11 -13.41 -30.94
CA THR A 2 21.64 -12.59 -29.81
C THR A 2 20.35 -13.22 -29.30
N PRO A 3 20.25 -13.64 -28.03
CA PRO A 3 18.98 -14.13 -27.49
C PRO A 3 17.95 -13.00 -27.62
N THR A 4 16.87 -13.22 -28.36
CA THR A 4 15.78 -12.26 -28.52
C THR A 4 15.28 -11.88 -27.13
N PHE A 5 15.07 -10.59 -26.83
CA PHE A 5 14.64 -10.11 -25.51
C PHE A 5 13.42 -10.87 -24.94
N ALA A 6 12.50 -11.31 -25.80
CA ALA A 6 11.37 -12.17 -25.42
C ALA A 6 11.81 -13.49 -24.75
N SER A 7 12.91 -14.09 -25.20
CA SER A 7 13.47 -15.31 -24.59
C SER A 7 14.06 -15.05 -23.20
N ALA A 8 14.63 -13.86 -22.96
CA ALA A 8 15.21 -13.51 -21.66
C ALA A 8 14.12 -13.21 -20.62
N LEU A 9 13.09 -12.47 -21.03
CA LEU A 9 11.93 -12.16 -20.17
C LEU A 9 11.10 -13.40 -19.86
N LEU A 10 10.95 -14.33 -20.82
CA LEU A 10 10.35 -15.63 -20.56
C LEU A 10 11.14 -16.43 -19.51
N ARG A 11 12.48 -16.49 -19.64
CA ARG A 11 13.32 -17.17 -18.63
C ARG A 11 13.18 -16.53 -17.26
N ALA A 12 13.13 -15.19 -17.18
CA ALA A 12 12.91 -14.48 -15.92
C ALA A 12 11.55 -14.82 -15.30
N ALA A 13 10.48 -14.89 -16.11
CA ALA A 13 9.14 -15.25 -15.65
C ALA A 13 9.08 -16.69 -15.13
N LEU A 14 9.67 -17.65 -15.86
CA LEU A 14 9.75 -19.05 -15.43
C LEU A 14 10.60 -19.21 -14.16
N ALA A 15 11.76 -18.55 -14.08
CA ALA A 15 12.63 -18.61 -12.90
C ALA A 15 11.98 -18.03 -11.62
N ALA A 16 11.11 -17.03 -11.76
CA ALA A 16 10.30 -16.52 -10.66
C ALA A 16 9.19 -17.53 -10.26
N ALA A 17 8.53 -18.15 -11.25
CA ALA A 17 7.52 -19.17 -10.97
C ALA A 17 8.11 -20.44 -10.31
N GLU A 18 9.32 -20.86 -10.70
CA GLU A 18 10.07 -21.96 -10.07
C GLU A 18 10.39 -21.68 -8.59
N ARG A 19 10.53 -20.40 -8.21
CA ARG A 19 10.68 -19.96 -6.81
C ARG A 19 9.34 -19.92 -6.06
N GLY A 20 8.24 -20.30 -6.70
CA GLY A 20 6.90 -20.24 -6.13
C GLY A 20 6.30 -18.84 -6.13
N TRP A 21 6.82 -17.92 -6.95
CA TRP A 21 6.33 -16.54 -7.01
C TRP A 21 5.39 -16.33 -8.21
N PRO A 22 4.07 -16.17 -8.01
CA PRO A 22 3.13 -16.01 -9.11
C PRO A 22 3.42 -14.75 -9.91
N VAL A 23 3.53 -14.91 -11.24
CA VAL A 23 3.91 -13.83 -12.16
C VAL A 23 2.76 -13.39 -13.06
N PHE A 24 2.81 -12.14 -13.52
CA PHE A 24 1.90 -11.59 -14.52
C PHE A 24 2.63 -10.59 -15.44
N PRO A 25 2.14 -10.35 -16.66
CA PRO A 25 2.82 -9.48 -17.62
C PRO A 25 2.68 -7.99 -17.26
N LEU A 26 3.79 -7.28 -17.33
CA LEU A 26 3.88 -5.81 -17.33
C LEU A 26 4.15 -5.32 -18.75
N ARG A 27 3.75 -4.09 -19.05
CA ARG A 27 3.96 -3.47 -20.37
C ARG A 27 5.47 -3.45 -20.70
N PRO A 28 5.87 -3.75 -21.96
CA PRO A 28 7.28 -3.71 -22.34
C PRO A 28 7.93 -2.36 -22.01
N GLY A 29 9.11 -2.38 -21.38
CA GLY A 29 9.85 -1.17 -21.02
C GLY A 29 9.29 -0.35 -19.84
N ASP A 30 8.21 -0.81 -19.21
CA ASP A 30 7.47 -0.09 -18.16
C ASP A 30 7.21 -1.03 -16.96
N LYS A 31 6.80 -0.46 -15.83
CA LYS A 31 6.38 -1.17 -14.62
C LYS A 31 4.86 -1.36 -14.50
N ARG A 32 4.06 -0.77 -15.40
CA ARG A 32 2.59 -0.89 -15.35
C ARG A 32 2.10 -2.25 -15.84
N PRO A 33 1.06 -2.86 -15.22
CA PRO A 33 0.49 -4.12 -15.68
C PRO A 33 -0.01 -4.05 -17.13
N ALA A 34 0.16 -5.14 -17.88
CA ALA A 34 -0.33 -5.26 -19.24
C ALA A 34 -1.85 -5.44 -19.25
N GLY A 35 -2.56 -4.53 -19.93
CA GLY A 35 -4.01 -4.53 -19.97
C GLY A 35 -4.70 -3.20 -19.75
N HIS A 36 -5.92 -3.31 -19.24
CA HIS A 36 -6.85 -2.24 -18.95
C HIS A 36 -7.30 -2.29 -17.48
N PRO A 37 -7.65 -1.14 -16.87
CA PRO A 37 -8.29 -1.09 -15.56
C PRO A 37 -9.76 -1.50 -15.64
N GLU A 38 -10.36 -1.88 -14.52
CA GLU A 38 -11.76 -2.33 -14.41
C GLU A 38 -12.76 -1.34 -15.01
N ARG A 39 -12.61 -0.04 -14.70
CA ARG A 39 -13.46 1.04 -15.23
C ARG A 39 -13.53 1.11 -16.77
N ASN A 40 -12.54 0.54 -17.46
CA ASN A 40 -12.44 0.48 -18.91
C ASN A 40 -12.42 -0.97 -19.41
N CYS A 41 -13.02 -1.90 -18.65
CA CYS A 41 -13.03 -3.30 -19.00
C CYS A 41 -14.03 -3.57 -20.13
N PRO A 42 -13.61 -4.18 -21.25
CA PRO A 42 -14.51 -4.49 -22.35
C PRO A 42 -15.40 -5.71 -22.07
N ALA A 43 -15.26 -6.37 -20.90
CA ALA A 43 -15.97 -7.59 -20.53
C ALA A 43 -15.90 -8.72 -21.57
N THR A 44 -14.81 -8.77 -22.35
CA THR A 44 -14.58 -9.76 -23.40
C THR A 44 -13.22 -10.44 -23.23
N GLY A 45 -13.00 -11.54 -23.96
CA GLY A 45 -11.77 -12.32 -23.92
C GLY A 45 -11.45 -12.77 -22.49
N ARG A 46 -10.26 -12.44 -22.00
CA ARG A 46 -9.80 -12.77 -20.61
C ARG A 46 -10.62 -12.13 -19.48
N CYS A 47 -11.62 -11.31 -19.82
CA CYS A 47 -12.57 -10.68 -18.91
C CYS A 47 -14.02 -11.14 -19.12
N ALA A 48 -14.26 -12.18 -19.95
CA ALA A 48 -15.60 -12.69 -20.22
C ALA A 48 -16.32 -13.13 -18.93
N ASP A 49 -15.59 -13.79 -18.02
CA ASP A 49 -16.10 -14.23 -16.72
C ASP A 49 -15.87 -13.21 -15.59
N GLY A 50 -15.73 -11.93 -15.96
CA GLY A 50 -15.47 -10.83 -15.02
C GLY A 50 -14.04 -10.30 -15.03
N HIS A 51 -13.89 -9.06 -14.59
CA HIS A 51 -12.59 -8.40 -14.52
C HIS A 51 -11.74 -9.02 -13.40
N ARG A 52 -10.47 -9.33 -13.72
CA ARG A 52 -9.49 -9.79 -12.74
C ARG A 52 -8.33 -8.82 -12.65
N THR A 53 -7.95 -8.51 -11.41
CA THR A 53 -6.78 -7.69 -11.11
C THR A 53 -5.48 -8.41 -11.51
N PRO A 54 -4.35 -7.69 -11.63
CA PRO A 54 -3.06 -8.34 -11.87
C PRO A 54 -2.71 -9.40 -10.82
N GLU A 55 -2.98 -9.13 -9.54
CA GLU A 55 -2.79 -10.09 -8.44
C GLU A 55 -3.61 -11.38 -8.65
N GLN A 56 -4.88 -11.26 -9.05
CA GLN A 56 -5.76 -12.41 -9.33
C GLN A 56 -5.41 -13.17 -10.62
N ARG A 57 -4.63 -12.54 -11.52
CA ARG A 57 -4.18 -13.16 -12.78
C ARG A 57 -2.79 -13.76 -12.68
N ALA A 58 -2.06 -13.46 -11.61
CA ALA A 58 -0.73 -13.97 -11.42
C ALA A 58 -0.77 -15.51 -11.38
N THR A 59 0.21 -16.15 -12.01
CA THR A 59 0.20 -17.60 -12.21
C THR A 59 1.59 -18.18 -11.99
N LEU A 60 1.61 -19.45 -11.57
CA LEU A 60 2.79 -20.31 -11.52
C LEU A 60 2.81 -21.32 -12.67
N ASN A 61 1.75 -21.36 -13.49
CA ASN A 61 1.63 -22.37 -14.54
C ASN A 61 2.61 -22.06 -15.69
N PRO A 62 3.59 -22.94 -15.98
CA PRO A 62 4.63 -22.67 -16.95
C PRO A 62 4.09 -22.61 -18.39
N GLU A 63 3.01 -23.32 -18.71
CA GLU A 63 2.38 -23.26 -20.04
C GLU A 63 1.75 -21.88 -20.28
N HIS A 64 1.00 -21.35 -19.32
CA HIS A 64 0.40 -20.01 -19.37
C HIS A 64 1.47 -18.92 -19.47
N ILE A 65 2.56 -19.06 -18.71
CA ILE A 65 3.70 -18.14 -18.76
C ILE A 65 4.34 -18.18 -20.16
N SER A 66 4.62 -19.38 -20.67
CA SER A 66 5.24 -19.56 -21.99
C SER A 66 4.38 -18.96 -23.11
N GLN A 67 3.08 -19.23 -23.11
CA GLN A 67 2.15 -18.66 -24.08
C GLN A 67 2.09 -17.13 -23.99
N CYS A 68 2.04 -16.57 -22.79
CA CYS A 68 1.96 -15.13 -22.59
C CYS A 68 3.21 -14.39 -23.10
N TRP A 69 4.40 -14.91 -22.84
CA TRP A 69 5.66 -14.26 -23.24
C TRP A 69 6.10 -14.56 -24.68
N GLN A 70 5.45 -15.51 -25.37
CA GLN A 70 5.55 -15.64 -26.83
C GLN A 70 4.83 -14.50 -27.56
N ALA A 71 3.77 -13.93 -26.97
CA ALA A 71 2.97 -12.89 -27.61
C ALA A 71 3.68 -11.51 -27.65
N ALA A 72 4.47 -11.18 -26.61
CA ALA A 72 5.22 -9.93 -26.55
C ALA A 72 6.34 -10.03 -25.50
N PRO A 73 7.39 -9.17 -25.59
CA PRO A 73 8.43 -9.07 -24.58
C PRO A 73 7.95 -8.31 -23.34
N TYR A 74 6.99 -8.88 -22.62
CA TYR A 74 6.45 -8.29 -21.39
C TYR A 74 7.52 -8.25 -20.29
N ASN A 75 7.58 -7.15 -19.53
CA ASN A 75 8.29 -7.17 -18.26
C ASN A 75 7.54 -8.08 -17.28
N VAL A 76 8.22 -8.57 -16.25
CA VAL A 76 7.68 -9.56 -15.33
C VAL A 76 7.28 -8.88 -14.02
N GLY A 77 6.00 -8.98 -13.65
CA GLY A 77 5.50 -8.56 -12.35
C GLY A 77 5.34 -9.77 -11.43
N ILE A 78 5.81 -9.68 -10.20
CA ILE A 78 5.60 -10.70 -9.15
C ILE A 78 4.50 -10.19 -8.20
N ALA A 79 3.42 -10.96 -8.05
CA ALA A 79 2.37 -10.64 -7.09
C ALA A 79 2.83 -11.02 -5.67
N THR A 80 3.36 -10.04 -4.93
CA THR A 80 4.03 -10.25 -3.64
C THR A 80 3.14 -10.90 -2.59
N GLY A 81 1.86 -10.52 -2.51
CA GLY A 81 0.89 -11.15 -1.61
C GLY A 81 0.71 -12.65 -1.87
N PRO A 82 0.23 -13.07 -3.05
CA PRO A 82 0.13 -14.47 -3.43
C PRO A 82 1.44 -15.26 -3.37
N ALA A 83 2.58 -14.60 -3.57
CA ALA A 83 3.90 -15.22 -3.44
C ALA A 83 4.32 -15.49 -1.99
N GLY A 84 3.56 -15.02 -0.98
CA GLY A 84 3.97 -15.10 0.42
C GLY A 84 5.20 -14.23 0.71
N LEU A 85 5.33 -13.09 0.03
CA LEU A 85 6.49 -12.21 0.14
C LEU A 85 6.14 -10.87 0.80
N VAL A 86 7.12 -10.33 1.51
CA VAL A 86 7.24 -8.91 1.85
C VAL A 86 8.57 -8.43 1.27
N VAL A 87 8.51 -7.46 0.37
CA VAL A 87 9.71 -6.86 -0.22
C VAL A 87 9.89 -5.48 0.36
N VAL A 88 11.05 -5.20 0.95
CA VAL A 88 11.45 -3.85 1.37
C VAL A 88 12.08 -3.17 0.16
N ASP A 89 11.47 -2.07 -0.26
CA ASP A 89 11.81 -1.28 -1.46
C ASP A 89 12.57 -0.03 -1.01
N LEU A 90 13.90 -0.10 -1.14
CA LEU A 90 14.87 0.92 -0.75
C LEU A 90 15.17 1.80 -1.97
N ASP A 91 14.45 2.91 -2.06
CA ASP A 91 14.57 3.84 -3.17
C ASP A 91 15.74 4.82 -2.97
N ILE A 92 16.23 5.37 -4.09
CA ILE A 92 17.15 6.52 -4.09
C ILE A 92 16.40 7.81 -4.43
N PRO A 93 16.94 9.00 -4.09
CA PRO A 93 16.44 10.28 -4.58
C PRO A 93 16.21 10.30 -6.08
N LYS A 94 15.09 10.91 -6.51
CA LYS A 94 14.73 11.00 -7.92
C LYS A 94 15.51 12.09 -8.66
N ASP A 95 15.86 13.15 -7.93
CA ASP A 95 16.56 14.35 -8.38
C ASP A 95 17.07 15.12 -7.14
N ASP A 96 17.79 16.22 -7.35
CA ASP A 96 18.42 17.01 -6.28
C ASP A 96 17.42 17.68 -5.32
N ASN A 97 16.14 17.77 -5.67
CA ASN A 97 15.11 18.33 -4.80
C ASN A 97 14.44 17.25 -3.91
N ASP A 98 14.65 15.98 -4.23
CA ASP A 98 14.16 14.85 -3.47
C ASP A 98 15.12 14.57 -2.31
N THR A 99 15.06 15.43 -1.30
CA THR A 99 15.94 15.42 -0.13
C THR A 99 15.27 14.83 1.10
N ALA A 100 16.07 14.33 2.03
CA ALA A 100 15.57 13.73 3.25
C ALA A 100 14.81 14.78 4.10
N PRO A 101 13.62 14.43 4.64
CA PRO A 101 12.89 15.33 5.52
C PRO A 101 13.62 15.49 6.88
N PRO A 102 13.27 16.49 7.70
CA PRO A 102 14.01 16.82 8.92
C PRO A 102 14.24 15.64 9.88
N GLU A 103 13.29 14.70 9.98
CA GLU A 103 13.42 13.50 10.82
C GLU A 103 14.50 12.50 10.35
N TRP A 104 14.91 12.60 9.09
CA TRP A 104 15.93 11.78 8.43
C TRP A 104 17.07 12.66 7.90
N ALA A 105 17.29 13.84 8.50
CA ALA A 105 18.33 14.76 8.07
C ALA A 105 19.70 14.08 8.01
N GLY A 106 20.38 14.24 6.87
CA GLY A 106 21.70 13.64 6.61
C GLY A 106 21.68 12.26 5.96
N MET A 107 20.51 11.63 5.79
CA MET A 107 20.39 10.36 5.06
C MET A 107 20.45 10.59 3.54
N ALA A 108 21.20 9.77 2.81
CA ALA A 108 21.33 9.90 1.36
C ALA A 108 20.19 9.21 0.61
N ASP A 109 19.74 8.04 1.09
CA ASP A 109 18.72 7.23 0.43
C ASP A 109 17.96 6.30 1.41
N GLY A 110 17.13 5.42 0.86
CA GLY A 110 16.37 4.45 1.65
C GLY A 110 17.24 3.41 2.36
N LEU A 111 18.43 3.09 1.86
CA LEU A 111 19.32 2.14 2.52
C LEU A 111 19.87 2.74 3.81
N ASP A 112 20.28 4.01 3.81
CA ASP A 112 20.73 4.71 5.02
C ASP A 112 19.62 4.77 6.08
N VAL A 113 18.39 5.10 5.65
CA VAL A 113 17.21 5.13 6.53
C VAL A 113 16.94 3.74 7.09
N PHE A 114 17.00 2.70 6.26
CA PHE A 114 16.75 1.33 6.70
C PHE A 114 17.84 0.80 7.63
N ALA A 115 19.11 1.11 7.38
CA ALA A 115 20.22 0.80 8.29
C ALA A 115 20.01 1.46 9.65
N THR A 116 19.63 2.74 9.67
CA THR A 116 19.30 3.46 10.91
C THR A 116 18.12 2.82 11.64
N LEU A 117 17.10 2.33 10.93
CA LEU A 117 15.98 1.60 11.54
C LEU A 117 16.44 0.29 12.19
N CYS A 118 17.33 -0.46 11.54
CA CYS A 118 17.91 -1.67 12.09
C CYS A 118 18.72 -1.37 13.37
N GLU A 119 19.58 -0.34 13.34
CA GLU A 119 20.34 0.11 14.51
C GLU A 119 19.43 0.51 15.68
N ARG A 120 18.36 1.28 15.41
CA ARG A 120 17.37 1.67 16.43
C ARG A 120 16.62 0.47 17.02
N ALA A 121 16.45 -0.60 16.25
CA ALA A 121 15.88 -1.86 16.71
C ALA A 121 16.89 -2.75 17.43
N GLY A 122 18.19 -2.42 17.41
CA GLY A 122 19.26 -3.26 17.96
C GLY A 122 19.55 -4.49 17.11
N GLU A 123 19.25 -4.43 15.81
CA GLU A 123 19.26 -5.55 14.87
C GLU A 123 20.26 -5.30 13.74
N PRO A 124 20.93 -6.33 13.20
CA PRO A 124 21.79 -6.17 12.04
C PRO A 124 20.99 -5.88 10.77
N LEU A 125 21.61 -5.20 9.81
CA LEU A 125 21.04 -5.07 8.47
C LEU A 125 20.86 -6.46 7.84
N PRO A 126 19.64 -6.86 7.41
CA PRO A 126 19.41 -8.18 6.85
C PRO A 126 19.92 -8.26 5.40
N THR A 127 21.20 -8.62 5.22
CA THR A 127 21.85 -8.74 3.90
C THR A 127 21.71 -10.12 3.28
N GLU A 128 21.52 -11.16 4.09
CA GLU A 128 21.46 -12.57 3.65
C GLU A 128 20.06 -12.94 3.16
N THR A 129 19.58 -12.23 2.15
CA THR A 129 18.29 -12.50 1.51
C THR A 129 18.30 -12.12 0.03
N TYR A 130 17.45 -12.77 -0.77
CA TYR A 130 17.32 -12.47 -2.20
C TYR A 130 17.18 -10.96 -2.43
N THR A 131 18.13 -10.38 -3.17
CA THR A 131 18.20 -8.93 -3.36
C THR A 131 18.33 -8.56 -4.82
N VAL A 132 17.50 -7.61 -5.25
CA VAL A 132 17.46 -7.09 -6.61
C VAL A 132 17.76 -5.61 -6.61
N ARG A 133 18.73 -5.17 -7.39
CA ARG A 133 18.96 -3.77 -7.71
C ARG A 133 17.91 -3.27 -8.69
N THR A 134 17.26 -2.16 -8.37
CA THR A 134 16.24 -1.53 -9.20
C THR A 134 16.87 -0.73 -10.33
N ARG A 135 16.06 -0.36 -11.32
CA ARG A 135 16.50 0.43 -12.49
C ARG A 135 17.21 1.76 -12.14
N ARG A 136 17.01 2.30 -10.93
CA ARG A 136 17.58 3.58 -10.50
C ARG A 136 18.82 3.40 -9.62
N GLY A 137 19.14 2.18 -9.20
CA GLY A 137 20.24 1.91 -8.26
C GLY A 137 19.78 1.66 -6.82
N GLY A 138 18.49 1.82 -6.51
CA GLY A 138 17.89 1.35 -5.25
C GLY A 138 17.86 -0.17 -5.16
N GLN A 139 17.32 -0.71 -4.08
CA GLN A 139 17.34 -2.15 -3.78
C GLN A 139 15.97 -2.68 -3.34
N HIS A 140 15.63 -3.88 -3.78
CA HIS A 140 14.53 -4.66 -3.27
C HIS A 140 15.10 -5.82 -2.44
N LEU A 141 14.87 -5.81 -1.13
CA LEU A 141 15.19 -6.92 -0.22
C LEU A 141 13.94 -7.80 -0.06
N TYR A 142 14.00 -9.06 -0.49
CA TYR A 142 12.83 -9.95 -0.48
C TYR A 142 12.81 -10.79 0.78
N PHE A 143 11.69 -10.84 1.48
CA PHE A 143 11.51 -11.66 2.68
C PHE A 143 10.27 -12.56 2.55
N THR A 144 10.31 -13.72 3.19
CA THR A 144 9.13 -14.57 3.37
C THR A 144 8.20 -13.93 4.40
N ALA A 145 6.94 -13.73 4.05
CA ALA A 145 5.93 -13.17 4.93
C ALA A 145 5.59 -14.14 6.08
N PRO A 146 5.39 -13.64 7.31
CA PRO A 146 4.95 -14.49 8.43
C PRO A 146 3.54 -15.04 8.18
N ALA A 147 3.34 -16.33 8.47
CA ALA A 147 2.09 -17.03 8.15
C ALA A 147 0.87 -16.47 8.91
N GLU A 148 1.11 -15.90 10.09
CA GLU A 148 0.07 -15.42 11.01
C GLU A 148 -0.39 -13.99 10.69
N LYS A 149 0.34 -13.25 9.84
CA LYS A 149 0.05 -11.84 9.54
C LYS A 149 -0.17 -11.61 8.05
N ARG A 150 -1.30 -10.99 7.70
CA ARG A 150 -1.55 -10.50 6.33
C ARG A 150 -1.07 -9.07 6.17
N LEU A 151 0.24 -8.90 5.97
CA LEU A 151 0.86 -7.59 5.75
C LEU A 151 0.46 -7.01 4.38
N ARG A 152 0.19 -5.70 4.36
CA ARG A 152 -0.18 -4.93 3.17
C ARG A 152 1.02 -4.11 2.72
N SER A 153 1.04 -3.75 1.43
CA SER A 153 2.05 -2.81 0.93
C SER A 153 1.92 -1.46 1.63
N THR A 154 3.05 -0.85 1.99
CA THR A 154 3.11 0.45 2.65
C THR A 154 3.93 1.43 1.82
N ALA A 155 3.60 2.71 1.93
CA ALA A 155 4.42 3.80 1.40
C ALA A 155 4.69 4.80 2.53
N ASP A 156 5.95 5.22 2.69
CA ASP A 156 6.41 6.18 3.70
C ASP A 156 6.02 5.82 5.15
N VAL A 157 5.84 4.53 5.47
CA VAL A 157 5.48 4.05 6.83
C VAL A 157 6.72 3.80 7.69
N LEU A 158 7.75 3.18 7.11
CA LEU A 158 8.99 2.86 7.83
C LEU A 158 9.92 4.07 7.90
N GLY A 159 10.00 4.84 6.81
CA GLY A 159 10.79 6.05 6.73
C GLY A 159 10.85 6.56 5.30
N TRP A 160 11.51 7.70 5.12
CA TRP A 160 11.74 8.28 3.80
C TRP A 160 12.46 7.26 2.90
N LYS A 161 11.94 7.02 1.70
CA LYS A 161 12.48 6.06 0.70
C LYS A 161 12.49 4.59 1.13
N VAL A 162 11.75 4.23 2.18
CA VAL A 162 11.59 2.84 2.63
C VAL A 162 10.13 2.44 2.50
N ASP A 163 9.81 1.88 1.34
CA ASP A 163 8.49 1.32 1.03
C ASP A 163 8.46 -0.19 1.31
N THR A 164 7.26 -0.77 1.40
CA THR A 164 7.11 -2.23 1.36
C THR A 164 6.08 -2.69 0.33
N ARG A 165 6.35 -3.83 -0.31
CA ARG A 165 5.45 -4.49 -1.25
C ARG A 165 5.06 -5.86 -0.68
N ALA A 166 3.78 -6.02 -0.38
CA ALA A 166 3.18 -7.23 0.17
C ALA A 166 1.80 -7.46 -0.47
N TRP A 167 0.76 -7.87 0.28
CA TRP A 167 -0.58 -8.01 -0.29
C TRP A 167 -1.11 -6.71 -0.88
N GLY A 168 -1.76 -6.82 -2.05
CA GLY A 168 -2.25 -5.67 -2.82
C GLY A 168 -1.16 -4.92 -3.59
N GLY A 169 0.09 -5.40 -3.58
CA GLY A 169 1.22 -4.85 -4.31
C GLY A 169 1.86 -5.88 -5.25
N TYR A 170 2.89 -5.42 -5.95
CA TYR A 170 3.75 -6.24 -6.78
C TYR A 170 5.12 -5.58 -6.92
N VAL A 171 6.11 -6.36 -7.34
CA VAL A 171 7.43 -5.88 -7.73
C VAL A 171 7.74 -6.24 -9.17
N VAL A 172 8.65 -5.51 -9.79
CA VAL A 172 9.23 -5.89 -11.09
C VAL A 172 10.33 -6.93 -10.83
N ALA A 173 10.25 -8.09 -11.48
CA ALA A 173 11.22 -9.16 -11.30
C ALA A 173 12.56 -8.82 -11.98
N ALA A 174 13.64 -9.36 -11.43
CA ALA A 174 14.95 -9.30 -12.05
C ALA A 174 14.92 -9.89 -13.48
N GLY A 175 15.74 -9.34 -14.37
CA GLY A 175 15.73 -9.61 -15.81
C GLY A 175 14.78 -8.72 -16.62
N SER A 176 13.84 -8.03 -15.97
CA SER A 176 13.02 -7.00 -16.61
C SER A 176 13.81 -5.71 -16.87
N VAL A 177 13.42 -4.95 -17.90
CA VAL A 177 14.08 -3.67 -18.26
C VAL A 177 13.04 -2.56 -18.28
N VAL A 178 13.27 -1.50 -17.51
CA VAL A 178 12.35 -0.35 -17.41
C VAL A 178 13.10 0.94 -17.72
N GLY A 179 12.62 1.67 -18.73
CA GLY A 179 13.29 2.90 -19.20
C GLY A 179 14.74 2.67 -19.65
N GLY A 180 15.03 1.49 -20.20
CA GLY A 180 16.37 1.11 -20.69
C GLY A 180 17.31 0.53 -19.63
N ALA A 181 16.96 0.58 -18.34
CA ALA A 181 17.79 0.03 -17.26
C ALA A 181 17.19 -1.27 -16.68
N PRO A 182 18.03 -2.29 -16.43
CA PRO A 182 17.58 -3.59 -15.94
C PRO A 182 17.30 -3.59 -14.42
N TYR A 183 16.44 -4.53 -14.00
CA TYR A 183 16.42 -5.03 -12.63
C TYR A 183 17.37 -6.21 -12.54
N GLU A 184 18.35 -6.16 -11.65
CA GLU A 184 19.45 -7.13 -11.60
C GLU A 184 19.53 -7.81 -10.24
N ILE A 185 19.71 -9.13 -10.23
CA ILE A 185 20.00 -9.86 -9.00
C ILE A 185 21.40 -9.44 -8.55
N ILE A 186 21.51 -8.89 -7.34
CA ILE A 186 22.80 -8.55 -6.73
C ILE A 186 23.17 -9.50 -5.58
N HIS A 187 22.19 -10.25 -5.09
CA HIS A 187 22.42 -11.36 -4.16
C HIS A 187 21.39 -12.47 -4.45
N ASP A 188 21.86 -13.58 -5.03
CA ASP A 188 21.02 -14.74 -5.34
C ASP A 188 21.06 -15.72 -4.16
N ALA A 189 20.15 -15.51 -3.21
CA ALA A 189 19.95 -16.37 -2.04
C ALA A 189 18.48 -16.75 -1.91
N PRO A 190 18.14 -17.76 -1.10
CA PRO A 190 16.77 -17.96 -0.64
C PRO A 190 16.22 -16.71 0.07
N THR A 191 14.90 -16.53 0.08
CA THR A 191 14.29 -15.45 0.87
C THR A 191 14.36 -15.77 2.36
N ALA A 192 15.00 -14.90 3.12
CA ALA A 192 15.01 -14.97 4.57
C ALA A 192 13.60 -14.71 5.14
N PRO A 193 13.26 -15.25 6.32
CA PRO A 193 12.06 -14.84 7.04
C PRO A 193 12.07 -13.34 7.33
N LEU A 194 10.92 -12.68 7.27
CA LEU A 194 10.81 -11.28 7.67
C LEU A 194 11.19 -11.12 9.16
N PRO A 195 12.15 -10.25 9.51
CA PRO A 195 12.48 -9.99 10.91
C PRO A 195 11.25 -9.60 11.73
N ALA A 196 11.09 -10.16 12.93
CA ALA A 196 9.89 -9.97 13.74
C ALA A 196 9.63 -8.49 14.05
N TRP A 197 10.68 -7.73 14.41
CA TRP A 197 10.61 -6.30 14.69
C TRP A 197 10.05 -5.50 13.50
N LEU A 198 10.45 -5.86 12.27
CA LEU A 198 9.98 -5.21 11.06
C LEU A 198 8.53 -5.59 10.78
N GLY A 199 8.18 -6.86 10.97
CA GLY A 199 6.80 -7.33 10.92
C GLY A 199 5.89 -6.60 11.90
N ASP A 200 6.37 -6.27 13.11
CA ASP A 200 5.62 -5.51 14.11
C ASP A 200 5.44 -4.05 13.71
N LEU A 201 6.45 -3.39 13.16
CA LEU A 201 6.34 -2.03 12.61
C LEU A 201 5.33 -1.94 11.45
N LEU A 202 5.29 -2.99 10.62
CA LEU A 202 4.37 -3.08 9.47
C LEU A 202 2.97 -3.54 9.86
N THR A 203 2.78 -4.07 11.07
CA THR A 203 1.46 -4.45 11.57
C THR A 203 0.73 -3.19 12.02
N PRO A 204 -0.41 -2.83 11.41
CA PRO A 204 -1.20 -1.71 11.90
C PRO A 204 -1.55 -1.93 13.36
N LYS A 205 -1.22 -0.97 14.23
CA LYS A 205 -1.68 -1.01 15.62
C LYS A 205 -3.21 -1.09 15.61
N PRO A 206 -3.82 -1.94 16.44
CA PRO A 206 -5.27 -1.96 16.60
C PRO A 206 -5.76 -0.53 16.83
N ALA A 207 -6.80 -0.12 16.09
CA ALA A 207 -7.41 1.18 16.31
C ALA A 207 -7.79 1.28 17.80
N PRO A 208 -7.58 2.44 18.44
CA PRO A 208 -8.12 2.66 19.78
C PRO A 208 -9.61 2.34 19.76
N ALA A 209 -10.08 1.60 20.77
CA ALA A 209 -11.51 1.36 20.92
C ALA A 209 -12.25 2.70 20.87
N PRO A 210 -13.41 2.78 20.18
CA PRO A 210 -14.22 3.99 20.17
C PRO A 210 -14.45 4.46 21.61
N MET A 211 -14.38 5.77 21.85
CA MET A 211 -14.60 6.30 23.20
C MET A 211 -16.02 5.93 23.65
N PRO A 212 -16.21 5.50 24.92
CA PRO A 212 -17.55 5.29 25.43
C PRO A 212 -18.39 6.56 25.28
N LEU A 213 -19.60 6.40 24.75
CA LEU A 213 -20.50 7.53 24.44
C LEU A 213 -20.74 8.45 25.65
N ALA A 214 -20.76 7.89 26.86
CA ALA A 214 -20.89 8.66 28.10
C ALA A 214 -19.75 9.67 28.30
N GLU A 215 -18.53 9.29 27.95
CA GLU A 215 -17.35 10.16 28.06
C GLU A 215 -17.32 11.19 26.93
N LEU A 216 -17.75 10.81 25.72
CA LEU A 216 -17.91 11.71 24.59
C LEU A 216 -18.98 12.78 24.88
N SER A 217 -20.14 12.38 25.40
CA SER A 217 -21.22 13.29 25.81
C SER A 217 -20.78 14.26 26.91
N ALA A 218 -19.91 13.83 27.84
CA ALA A 218 -19.38 14.70 28.88
C ALA A 218 -18.40 15.78 28.36
N ARG A 219 -17.75 15.53 27.20
CA ARG A 219 -16.82 16.48 26.56
C ARG A 219 -17.50 17.47 25.60
N MET A 220 -18.80 17.30 25.37
CA MET A 220 -19.59 18.19 24.52
C MET A 220 -20.07 19.40 25.33
N ARG A 221 -19.68 20.61 24.92
CA ARG A 221 -19.96 21.85 25.66
C ARG A 221 -21.46 22.13 25.82
N ASN A 222 -22.29 21.73 24.85
CA ASN A 222 -23.74 21.89 24.82
C ASN A 222 -24.43 20.64 24.21
N ALA A 223 -24.10 19.43 24.70
CA ALA A 223 -24.77 18.22 24.23
C ALA A 223 -26.26 18.22 24.57
N THR A 224 -27.11 18.26 23.55
CA THR A 224 -28.51 17.86 23.68
C THR A 224 -28.63 16.36 23.40
N SER A 225 -29.74 15.75 23.82
CA SER A 225 -30.07 14.37 23.45
C SER A 225 -30.08 14.19 21.92
N TYR A 226 -30.43 15.24 21.17
CA TYR A 226 -30.41 15.29 19.71
C TYR A 226 -28.99 15.23 19.12
N THR A 227 -28.03 16.00 19.64
CA THR A 227 -26.66 16.02 19.09
C THR A 227 -25.93 14.71 19.36
N THR A 228 -26.20 14.11 20.53
CA THR A 228 -25.69 12.76 20.87
C THR A 228 -26.29 11.69 19.96
N ALA A 229 -27.60 11.73 19.69
CA ALA A 229 -28.26 10.76 18.80
C ALA A 229 -27.79 10.86 17.35
N ALA A 230 -27.56 12.08 16.84
CA ALA A 230 -27.06 12.28 15.48
C ALA A 230 -25.62 11.78 15.32
N LEU A 231 -24.74 12.06 16.28
CA LEU A 231 -23.37 11.54 16.28
C LEU A 231 -23.36 10.00 16.27
N ARG A 232 -24.19 9.39 17.11
CA ARG A 232 -24.38 7.93 17.13
C ARG A 232 -24.83 7.39 15.78
N GLY A 233 -25.86 7.98 15.19
CA GLY A 233 -26.39 7.53 13.89
C GLY A 233 -25.35 7.62 12.77
N GLU A 234 -24.49 8.62 12.77
CA GLU A 234 -23.41 8.72 11.78
C GLU A 234 -22.30 7.71 12.03
N LEU A 235 -21.91 7.46 13.28
CA LEU A 235 -20.92 6.43 13.62
C LEU A 235 -21.41 5.02 13.29
N GLU A 236 -22.68 4.70 13.53
CA GLU A 236 -23.28 3.41 13.17
C GLU A 236 -23.27 3.18 11.64
N LYS A 237 -23.51 4.23 10.84
CA LYS A 237 -23.40 4.16 9.36
C LYS A 237 -21.97 3.90 8.91
N VAL A 238 -20.98 4.49 9.58
CA VAL A 238 -19.56 4.22 9.28
C VAL A 238 -19.22 2.78 9.64
N LEU A 239 -19.53 2.35 10.85
CA LEU A 239 -19.19 1.01 11.36
C LEU A 239 -19.87 -0.11 10.56
N SER A 240 -21.04 0.13 9.97
CA SER A 240 -21.75 -0.83 9.11
C SER A 240 -21.33 -0.79 7.63
N ALA A 241 -20.40 0.09 7.24
CA ALA A 241 -20.02 0.26 5.84
C ALA A 241 -19.21 -0.93 5.29
N ARG A 242 -19.70 -1.51 4.19
CA ARG A 242 -19.03 -2.60 3.48
C ARG A 242 -17.79 -2.12 2.71
N GLN A 243 -16.89 -3.07 2.42
CA GLN A 243 -15.69 -2.82 1.62
C GLN A 243 -16.04 -2.12 0.29
N GLY A 244 -15.28 -1.08 -0.08
CA GLY A 244 -15.57 -0.20 -1.22
C GLY A 244 -16.42 1.04 -0.88
N GLY A 245 -17.26 0.98 0.16
CA GLY A 245 -18.10 2.12 0.61
C GLY A 245 -17.58 2.89 1.82
N ARG A 246 -16.52 2.40 2.46
CA ARG A 246 -16.01 2.89 3.77
C ARG A 246 -15.55 4.35 3.74
N ASN A 247 -14.74 4.72 2.74
CA ASN A 247 -14.28 6.10 2.57
C ASN A 247 -15.46 7.08 2.41
N ARG A 248 -16.43 6.68 1.58
CA ARG A 248 -17.65 7.45 1.32
C ARG A 248 -18.52 7.59 2.58
N ALA A 249 -18.63 6.53 3.39
CA ALA A 249 -19.36 6.58 4.66
C ALA A 249 -18.72 7.57 5.64
N VAL A 250 -17.41 7.52 5.81
CA VAL A 250 -16.65 8.48 6.65
C VAL A 250 -16.83 9.92 6.16
N TYR A 251 -16.73 10.13 4.84
CA TYR A 251 -16.95 11.44 4.22
C TYR A 251 -18.35 12.00 4.51
N PHE A 252 -19.41 11.21 4.33
CA PHE A 252 -20.77 11.66 4.57
C PHE A 252 -21.08 11.90 6.05
N ALA A 253 -20.51 11.06 6.93
CA ALA A 253 -20.60 11.27 8.38
C ALA A 253 -19.95 12.60 8.79
N ALA A 254 -18.74 12.88 8.29
CA ALA A 254 -18.06 14.16 8.50
C ALA A 254 -18.89 15.34 7.97
N TYR A 255 -19.43 15.23 6.75
CA TYR A 255 -20.28 16.25 6.14
C TYR A 255 -21.55 16.53 6.97
N ALA A 256 -22.22 15.49 7.48
CA ALA A 256 -23.42 15.64 8.31
C ALA A 256 -23.11 16.29 9.66
N LEU A 257 -22.01 15.91 10.30
CA LEU A 257 -21.59 16.43 11.61
C LEU A 257 -21.01 17.84 11.56
N ALA A 258 -20.61 18.31 10.37
CA ALA A 258 -20.11 19.67 10.17
C ALA A 258 -21.10 20.76 10.65
N ARG A 259 -22.41 20.52 10.51
CA ARG A 259 -23.44 21.45 11.01
C ARG A 259 -23.39 21.61 12.53
N MET A 260 -23.10 20.53 13.25
CA MET A 260 -23.02 20.55 14.72
C MET A 260 -21.75 21.24 15.21
N ILE A 261 -20.67 21.18 14.43
CA ILE A 261 -19.47 21.98 14.72
C ILE A 261 -19.76 23.48 14.54
N ARG A 262 -20.40 23.87 13.44
CA ARG A 262 -20.76 25.28 13.20
C ARG A 262 -21.67 25.87 14.27
N ASN A 263 -22.60 25.07 14.77
CA ASN A 263 -23.53 25.48 15.83
C ASN A 263 -22.86 25.49 17.23
N GLY A 264 -21.61 25.03 17.35
CA GLY A 264 -20.87 24.95 18.61
C GLY A 264 -21.25 23.76 19.49
N ASP A 265 -22.12 22.86 19.01
CA ASP A 265 -22.60 21.67 19.72
C ASP A 265 -21.50 20.60 19.86
N LEU A 266 -20.64 20.50 18.85
CA LEU A 266 -19.50 19.58 18.78
C LEU A 266 -18.20 20.33 18.50
N THR A 267 -17.08 19.80 18.97
CA THR A 267 -15.75 20.27 18.56
C THR A 267 -15.28 19.50 17.34
N GLU A 268 -14.51 20.16 16.46
CA GLU A 268 -13.84 19.52 15.34
C GLU A 268 -12.97 18.34 15.81
N ALA A 269 -12.22 18.54 16.89
CA ALA A 269 -11.33 17.53 17.46
C ALA A 269 -12.10 16.26 17.87
N ALA A 270 -13.28 16.40 18.50
CA ALA A 270 -14.10 15.26 18.89
C ALA A 270 -14.64 14.50 17.68
N VAL A 271 -15.21 15.22 16.69
CA VAL A 271 -15.73 14.60 15.46
C VAL A 271 -14.62 13.90 14.67
N THR A 272 -13.47 14.55 14.54
CA THR A 272 -12.32 13.98 13.82
C THR A 272 -11.80 12.73 14.53
N GLY A 273 -11.65 12.75 15.86
CA GLY A 273 -11.18 11.59 16.62
C GLY A 273 -12.09 10.37 16.47
N GLU A 274 -13.40 10.55 16.60
CA GLU A 274 -14.37 9.45 16.52
C GLU A 274 -14.48 8.88 15.10
N LEU A 275 -14.53 9.73 14.07
CA LEU A 275 -14.56 9.26 12.69
C LEU A 275 -13.26 8.58 12.28
N MET A 276 -12.12 9.02 12.82
CA MET A 276 -10.82 8.35 12.63
C MET A 276 -10.85 6.95 13.24
N SER A 277 -11.27 6.81 14.50
CA SER A 277 -11.37 5.50 15.17
C SER A 277 -12.34 4.57 14.44
N ALA A 278 -13.55 5.06 14.11
CA ALA A 278 -14.57 4.26 13.42
C ALA A 278 -14.17 3.88 11.99
N GLY A 279 -13.51 4.78 11.25
CA GLY A 279 -13.01 4.49 9.91
C GLY A 279 -11.88 3.46 9.93
N GLN A 280 -10.95 3.57 10.88
CA GLN A 280 -9.84 2.63 11.02
C GLN A 280 -10.31 1.25 11.49
N SER A 281 -11.30 1.16 12.38
CA SER A 281 -11.82 -0.11 12.89
C SER A 281 -12.49 -0.96 11.80
N ILE A 282 -13.07 -0.33 10.78
CA ILE A 282 -13.56 -0.99 9.56
C ILE A 282 -12.46 -1.16 8.50
N GLY A 283 -11.20 -0.87 8.79
CA GLY A 283 -10.06 -1.10 7.91
C GLY A 283 -9.87 -0.05 6.82
N LEU A 284 -10.30 1.20 7.04
CA LEU A 284 -9.93 2.32 6.16
C LEU A 284 -8.52 2.83 6.52
N PRO A 285 -7.60 3.00 5.54
CA PRO A 285 -6.27 3.54 5.83
C PRO A 285 -6.31 4.93 6.45
N THR A 286 -5.36 5.23 7.36
CA THR A 286 -5.28 6.51 8.08
C THR A 286 -5.31 7.73 7.16
N GLY A 287 -4.54 7.72 6.06
CA GLY A 287 -4.47 8.83 5.11
C GLY A 287 -5.79 9.05 4.35
N GLU A 288 -6.46 7.97 3.96
CA GLU A 288 -7.77 8.01 3.32
C GLU A 288 -8.86 8.50 4.27
N CYS A 289 -8.83 8.02 5.52
CA CYS A 289 -9.77 8.43 6.55
C CYS A 289 -9.64 9.93 6.86
N ARG A 290 -8.40 10.40 7.08
CA ARG A 290 -8.11 11.82 7.30
C ARG A 290 -8.57 12.70 6.15
N THR A 291 -8.27 12.30 4.91
CA THR A 291 -8.70 13.02 3.71
C THR A 291 -10.23 13.08 3.63
N ALA A 292 -10.91 11.95 3.82
CA ALA A 292 -12.37 11.88 3.78
C ALA A 292 -13.03 12.77 4.85
N ILE A 293 -12.53 12.74 6.08
CA ILE A 293 -13.02 13.58 7.19
C ILE A 293 -12.84 15.06 6.85
N ARG A 294 -11.62 15.46 6.48
CA ARG A 294 -11.32 16.86 6.14
C ARG A 294 -12.19 17.34 4.98
N SER A 295 -12.28 16.57 3.90
CA SER A 295 -13.13 16.91 2.75
C SER A 295 -14.60 17.04 3.15
N GLY A 296 -15.11 16.15 3.99
CA GLY A 296 -16.48 16.22 4.51
C GLY A 296 -16.72 17.47 5.36
N LEU A 297 -15.81 17.79 6.28
CA LEU A 297 -15.90 18.96 7.16
C LEU A 297 -15.79 20.30 6.40
N VAL A 298 -14.87 20.40 5.43
CA VAL A 298 -14.73 21.57 4.55
C VAL A 298 -15.99 21.74 3.71
N ARG A 299 -16.45 20.67 3.04
CA ARG A 299 -17.68 20.74 2.22
C ARG A 299 -18.91 21.03 3.05
N GLY A 300 -18.93 20.55 4.28
CA GLY A 300 -19.95 20.81 5.26
C GLY A 300 -19.90 22.23 5.82
N GLY A 301 -18.84 23.00 5.60
CA GLY A 301 -18.67 24.39 6.06
C GLY A 301 -18.19 24.52 7.52
N ALA A 302 -17.65 23.46 8.11
CA ALA A 302 -17.05 23.50 9.46
C ALA A 302 -15.59 23.95 9.45
N LEU A 303 -14.90 23.82 8.30
CA LEU A 303 -13.51 24.21 8.10
C LEU A 303 -13.36 25.05 6.84
N GLU A 304 -12.40 25.96 6.84
CA GLU A 304 -12.01 26.68 5.64
C GLU A 304 -11.24 25.76 4.68
N ALA A 305 -11.45 25.95 3.38
CA ALA A 305 -10.59 25.35 2.38
C ALA A 305 -9.20 26.03 2.48
N SER A 306 -8.14 25.25 2.64
CA SER A 306 -6.79 25.81 2.60
C SER A 306 -6.58 26.46 1.23
N ALA A 307 -6.16 27.72 1.20
CA ALA A 307 -5.65 28.34 -0.02
C ALA A 307 -4.44 27.52 -0.49
N ALA A 308 -4.43 27.20 -1.78
CA ALA A 308 -3.36 26.46 -2.45
C ALA A 308 -2.08 27.30 -2.53
#